data_AF-A0A6N6VGE8-F1
#
_entry.id   AF-A0A6N6VGE8-F1
#
_cell.length_a   1.000
_cell.length_b   1.000
_cell.length_c   1.000
_cell.angle_alpha   90.00
_cell.angle_beta   90.00
_cell.angle_gamma   90.00
#
_symmetry.space_group_name_H-M   'P 1'
#
loop_
_entity.id
_entity.type
_entity.pdbx_description
1 polymer ?
#
loop_
_entity_poly.entity_id
_entity_poly.type
_entity_poly.pdbx_seq_one_letter_code
_entity_poly.pdbx_strand_id
1 'polypeptide(L)'
;MKEVRYQLLFEGKVTPEDEMGSRMRIETRASFGAGLDPVFTTGAPQAVLEAVVEPDQYGHFTEQGQIVFGGGTVNFVNEGEGLIGECPDPSQQYGYVIRRIVSGTGAFEGATGYMVSAFTVGENAMLRDSQSAVIFLA
;
A
#
# COMPACT_ATOMS: atom_id res chain seq x y z
N MET A 1 -19.51 9.65 10.75
CA MET A 1 -18.23 9.14 10.24
C MET A 1 -17.15 10.18 10.42
N LYS A 2 -16.08 9.82 11.13
CA LYS A 2 -14.89 10.66 11.29
C LYS A 2 -14.00 10.46 10.07
N GLU A 3 -13.56 11.55 9.46
CA GLU A 3 -12.55 11.50 8.40
C GLU A 3 -11.15 11.52 9.02
N VAL A 4 -10.29 10.59 8.58
CA VAL A 4 -8.86 10.56 8.89
C VAL A 4 -8.05 10.43 7.61
N ARG A 5 -6.87 11.05 7.59
CA ARG A 5 -5.97 11.08 6.43
C ARG A 5 -4.54 10.76 6.85
N TYR A 6 -3.78 10.20 5.93
CA TYR A 6 -2.33 10.12 6.06
C TYR A 6 -1.62 10.39 4.74
N GLN A 7 -0.36 10.75 4.87
CA GLN A 7 0.65 10.79 3.82
C GLN A 7 1.87 10.04 4.38
N LEU A 8 2.20 8.89 3.80
CA LEU A 8 3.24 8.00 4.31
C LEU A 8 4.15 7.56 3.17
N LEU A 9 5.44 7.39 3.51
CA LEU A 9 6.42 6.75 2.64
C LEU A 9 6.61 5.31 3.09
N PHE A 10 6.14 4.36 2.30
CA PHE A 10 6.35 2.94 2.52
C PHE A 10 7.62 2.47 1.81
N GLU A 11 8.48 1.77 2.52
CA GLU A 11 9.71 1.21 1.98
C GLU A 11 9.80 -0.29 2.30
N GLY A 12 10.26 -1.08 1.35
CA GLY A 12 10.32 -2.53 1.53
C GLY A 12 10.69 -3.28 0.28
N LYS A 13 10.27 -4.55 0.21
CA LYS A 13 10.65 -5.46 -0.86
C LYS A 13 9.43 -6.04 -1.55
N VAL A 14 9.62 -6.27 -2.85
CA VAL A 14 8.77 -7.15 -3.65
C VAL A 14 9.52 -8.47 -3.84
N THR A 15 8.87 -9.58 -3.53
CA THR A 15 9.46 -10.93 -3.67
C THR A 15 8.53 -11.84 -4.43
N PRO A 16 9.00 -12.59 -5.43
CA PRO A 16 8.16 -13.57 -6.12
C PRO A 16 7.75 -14.69 -5.15
N GLU A 17 6.49 -15.10 -5.20
CA GLU A 17 5.97 -16.27 -4.47
C GLU A 17 6.14 -17.57 -5.27
N ASP A 18 6.43 -17.46 -6.57
CA ASP A 18 6.64 -18.58 -7.49
C ASP A 18 7.86 -18.33 -8.40
N GLU A 19 8.34 -19.37 -9.08
CA GLU A 19 9.51 -19.27 -9.98
C GLU A 19 9.24 -18.39 -11.21
N MET A 20 7.98 -18.19 -11.59
CA MET A 20 7.57 -17.47 -12.79
C MET A 20 7.36 -15.96 -12.55
N GLY A 21 7.32 -15.52 -11.29
CA GLY A 21 6.93 -14.16 -10.91
C GLY A 21 5.47 -13.82 -11.24
N SER A 22 4.61 -14.84 -11.40
CA SER A 22 3.18 -14.60 -11.69
C SER A 22 2.44 -14.04 -10.48
N ARG A 23 3.01 -14.23 -9.29
CA ARG A 23 2.51 -13.68 -8.05
C ARG A 23 3.67 -13.14 -7.22
N MET A 24 3.52 -11.91 -6.79
CA MET A 24 4.53 -11.16 -6.05
C MET A 24 3.99 -10.79 -4.67
N ARG A 25 4.77 -11.04 -3.62
CA ARG A 25 4.47 -10.55 -2.27
C ARG A 25 5.17 -9.22 -2.05
N ILE A 26 4.43 -8.26 -1.52
CA ILE A 26 4.95 -6.98 -1.05
C ILE A 26 4.97 -6.99 0.47
N GLU A 27 6.08 -6.60 1.06
CA GLU A 27 6.18 -6.27 2.47
C GLU A 27 6.91 -4.95 2.64
N THR A 28 6.19 -3.93 3.13
CA THR A 28 6.74 -2.58 3.30
C THR A 28 6.35 -1.99 4.65
N ARG A 29 7.12 -0.98 5.07
CA ARG A 29 6.94 -0.28 6.34
C ARG A 29 6.99 1.21 6.14
N ALA A 30 6.18 1.94 6.92
CA ALA A 30 6.22 3.40 6.95
C ALA A 30 6.32 3.90 8.39
N SER A 31 7.32 4.71 8.67
CA SER A 31 7.41 5.43 9.94
C SER A 31 6.35 6.50 10.04
N PHE A 32 5.83 6.72 11.24
CA PHE A 32 4.83 7.74 11.49
C PHE A 32 5.47 9.13 11.62
N GLY A 33 5.00 10.07 10.79
CA GLY A 33 5.34 11.48 10.93
C GLY A 33 4.52 12.19 12.02
N ALA A 34 4.91 13.42 12.34
CA ALA A 34 4.13 14.28 13.23
C ALA A 34 2.77 14.66 12.59
N GLY A 35 1.74 14.85 13.42
CA GLY A 35 0.44 15.34 12.99
C GLY A 35 -0.51 14.29 12.40
N LEU A 36 -0.15 13.01 12.41
CA LEU A 36 -1.07 11.93 12.08
C LEU A 36 -2.13 11.75 13.17
N ASP A 37 -3.33 11.34 12.76
CA ASP A 37 -4.38 10.97 13.70
C ASP A 37 -3.89 9.80 14.59
N PRO A 38 -4.11 9.85 15.92
CA PRO A 38 -3.66 8.80 16.84
C PRO A 38 -4.20 7.40 16.50
N VAL A 39 -5.28 7.28 15.73
CA VAL A 39 -5.79 5.99 15.25
C VAL A 39 -4.73 5.22 14.45
N PHE A 40 -3.81 5.91 13.77
CA PHE A 40 -2.75 5.26 13.01
C PHE A 40 -1.58 4.80 13.89
N THR A 41 -1.29 5.51 14.97
CA THR A 41 0.01 5.42 15.66
C THR A 41 -0.04 4.78 17.04
N THR A 42 -1.22 4.77 17.69
CA THR A 42 -1.36 4.32 19.09
C THR A 42 -0.93 2.86 19.25
N GLY A 43 0.16 2.61 19.98
CA GLY A 43 0.63 1.26 20.26
C GLY A 43 1.40 0.57 19.12
N ALA A 44 1.61 1.25 17.99
CA ALA A 44 2.42 0.73 16.88
C ALA A 44 3.62 1.64 16.60
N PRO A 45 4.83 1.08 16.39
CA PRO A 45 6.00 1.89 16.06
C PRO A 45 6.02 2.39 14.61
N GLN A 46 5.27 1.72 13.71
CA GLN A 46 5.21 1.99 12.28
C GLN A 46 3.97 1.33 11.68
N ALA A 47 3.58 1.76 10.48
CA ALA A 47 2.62 1.02 9.66
C ALA A 47 3.34 -0.12 8.93
N VAL A 48 2.67 -1.26 8.76
CA VAL A 48 3.18 -2.40 8.01
C VAL A 48 2.17 -2.76 6.93
N LEU A 49 2.57 -2.73 5.67
CA LEU A 49 1.75 -3.15 4.54
C LEU A 49 2.25 -4.51 4.03
N GLU A 50 1.31 -5.44 3.90
CA GLU A 50 1.52 -6.73 3.26
C GLU A 50 0.48 -6.91 2.16
N ALA A 51 0.94 -7.25 0.95
CA ALA A 51 0.06 -7.43 -0.18
C ALA A 51 0.54 -8.53 -1.12
N VAL A 52 -0.38 -8.99 -1.95
CA VAL A 52 -0.13 -9.85 -3.08
C VAL A 52 -0.45 -9.06 -4.35
N VAL A 53 0.48 -9.10 -5.30
CA VAL A 53 0.37 -8.47 -6.62
C VAL A 53 0.44 -9.54 -7.70
N GLU A 54 -0.46 -9.45 -8.67
CA GLU A 54 -0.51 -10.31 -9.85
C GLU A 54 -0.32 -9.42 -11.08
N PRO A 55 0.90 -9.33 -11.63
CA PRO A 55 1.17 -8.56 -12.84
C PRO A 55 0.65 -9.28 -14.09
N ASP A 56 0.28 -8.51 -15.10
CA ASP A 56 -0.01 -9.02 -16.43
C ASP A 56 1.15 -8.75 -17.41
N GLN A 57 0.99 -9.21 -18.65
CA GLN A 57 2.00 -9.05 -19.70
C GLN A 57 2.01 -7.66 -20.38
N TYR A 58 1.10 -6.77 -19.99
CA TYR A 58 0.88 -5.46 -20.59
C TYR A 58 1.30 -4.31 -19.65
N GLY A 59 1.87 -4.64 -18.49
CA GLY A 59 2.33 -3.66 -17.49
C GLY A 59 1.24 -3.25 -16.51
N HIS A 60 0.08 -3.90 -16.55
CA HIS A 60 -0.96 -3.74 -15.54
C HIS A 60 -0.76 -4.74 -14.41
N PHE A 61 -1.40 -4.49 -13.27
CA PHE A 61 -1.45 -5.45 -12.19
C PHE A 61 -2.71 -5.28 -11.33
N THR A 62 -3.08 -6.37 -10.65
CA THR A 62 -4.03 -6.34 -9.55
C THR A 62 -3.29 -6.46 -8.22
N GLU A 63 -3.89 -5.92 -7.17
CA GLU A 63 -3.33 -5.97 -5.82
C GLU A 63 -4.44 -6.15 -4.79
N GLN A 64 -4.15 -6.94 -3.76
CA GLN A 64 -4.95 -7.01 -2.55
C GLN A 64 -4.05 -7.23 -1.35
N GLY A 65 -4.44 -6.68 -0.21
CA GLY A 65 -3.59 -6.74 0.96
C GLY A 65 -4.19 -6.07 2.18
N GLN A 66 -3.31 -5.84 3.14
CA GLN A 66 -3.64 -5.21 4.41
C GLN A 66 -2.57 -4.22 4.82
N ILE A 67 -2.98 -3.21 5.59
CA ILE A 67 -2.08 -2.32 6.33
C ILE A 67 -2.42 -2.41 7.81
N VAL A 68 -1.43 -2.77 8.62
CA VAL A 68 -1.51 -2.79 10.07
C VAL A 68 -1.07 -1.43 10.62
N PHE A 69 -1.95 -0.81 11.38
CA PHE A 69 -1.74 0.42 12.13
C PHE A 69 -1.91 0.17 13.63
N GLY A 70 -1.68 1.20 14.45
CA GLY A 70 -1.89 1.14 15.90
C GLY A 70 -3.34 0.83 16.31
N GLY A 71 -4.31 1.45 15.65
CA GLY A 71 -5.73 1.28 15.93
C GLY A 71 -6.36 -0.01 15.35
N GLY A 72 -5.62 -0.77 14.55
CA GLY A 72 -6.11 -1.98 13.89
C GLY A 72 -5.61 -2.12 12.45
N THR A 73 -6.29 -2.96 11.68
CA THR A 73 -5.92 -3.29 10.30
C THR A 73 -6.92 -2.72 9.31
N VAL A 74 -6.43 -2.28 8.16
CA VAL A 74 -7.24 -1.94 6.98
C VAL A 74 -6.95 -2.95 5.88
N ASN A 75 -7.98 -3.63 5.38
CA ASN A 75 -7.88 -4.51 4.21
C ASN A 75 -8.35 -3.77 2.97
N PHE A 76 -7.68 -4.04 1.85
CA PHE A 76 -7.93 -3.34 0.61
C PHE A 76 -7.84 -4.26 -0.61
N VAL A 77 -8.45 -3.80 -1.69
CA VAL A 77 -8.29 -4.33 -3.04
C VAL A 77 -8.03 -3.18 -3.99
N ASN A 78 -7.48 -3.50 -5.15
CA ASN A 78 -7.38 -2.56 -6.25
C ASN A 78 -8.74 -1.99 -6.65
N GLU A 79 -8.76 -0.69 -6.93
CA GLU A 79 -9.85 -0.05 -7.67
C GLU A 79 -9.40 0.14 -9.12
N GLY A 80 -9.88 -0.74 -10.01
CA GLY A 80 -9.35 -0.84 -11.37
C GLY A 80 -8.02 -1.59 -11.40
N GLU A 81 -7.09 -1.12 -12.24
CA GLU A 81 -5.78 -1.73 -12.43
C GLU A 81 -4.68 -0.75 -12.00
N GLY A 82 -3.62 -1.29 -11.38
CA GLY A 82 -2.37 -0.58 -11.22
C GLY A 82 -1.60 -0.61 -12.53
N LEU A 83 -0.71 0.36 -12.72
CA LEU A 83 0.18 0.41 -13.89
C LEU A 83 1.63 0.48 -13.45
N ILE A 84 2.50 -0.25 -14.14
CA ILE A 84 3.95 -0.15 -14.10
C ILE A 84 4.44 0.28 -15.49
N GLY A 85 5.38 1.20 -15.52
CA GLY A 85 5.95 1.72 -16.77
C GLY A 85 7.38 2.21 -16.62
N GLU A 86 7.86 2.86 -17.67
CA GLU A 86 9.21 3.42 -17.75
C GLU A 86 9.42 4.54 -16.71
N CYS A 87 10.61 4.58 -16.12
CA CYS A 87 11.05 5.63 -15.22
C CYS A 87 12.11 6.50 -15.90
N PRO A 88 12.20 7.82 -15.61
CA PRO A 88 13.31 8.65 -16.07
C PRO A 88 14.69 8.12 -15.64
N ASP A 89 14.75 7.38 -14.54
CA ASP A 89 15.91 6.58 -14.16
C ASP A 89 15.77 5.17 -14.74
N PRO A 90 16.61 4.77 -15.73
CA PRO A 90 16.49 3.48 -16.40
C PRO A 90 16.80 2.27 -15.50
N SER A 91 17.34 2.48 -14.29
CA SER A 91 17.54 1.41 -13.29
C SER A 91 16.28 1.09 -12.49
N GLN A 92 15.19 1.84 -12.71
CA GLN A 92 13.95 1.74 -11.95
C GLN A 92 12.73 1.60 -12.86
N GLN A 93 11.66 1.08 -12.29
CA GLN A 93 10.31 1.17 -12.85
C GLN A 93 9.50 2.14 -12.02
N TYR A 94 8.58 2.87 -12.66
CA TYR A 94 7.60 3.71 -11.98
C TYR A 94 6.24 3.04 -12.03
N GLY A 95 5.46 3.17 -10.97
CA GLY A 95 4.09 2.71 -10.99
C GLY A 95 3.17 3.56 -10.13
N TYR A 96 1.88 3.36 -10.35
CA TYR A 96 0.83 4.00 -9.57
C TYR A 96 -0.39 3.10 -9.50
N VAL A 97 -1.17 3.29 -8.44
CA VAL A 97 -2.34 2.46 -8.18
C VAL A 97 -3.32 3.15 -7.23
N ILE A 98 -4.61 2.87 -7.42
CA ILE A 98 -5.70 3.28 -6.54
C ILE A 98 -6.25 2.03 -5.86
N ARG A 99 -6.43 2.09 -4.55
CA ARG A 99 -6.95 0.98 -3.74
C ARG A 99 -8.18 1.43 -2.99
N ARG A 100 -9.18 0.55 -2.90
CA ARG A 100 -10.38 0.75 -2.09
C ARG A 100 -10.31 -0.07 -0.81
N ILE A 101 -10.68 0.55 0.29
CA ILE A 101 -10.82 -0.13 1.58
C ILE A 101 -12.08 -0.99 1.55
N VAL A 102 -11.95 -2.27 1.88
CA VAL A 102 -13.05 -3.25 1.84
C VAL A 102 -13.46 -3.75 3.21
N SER A 103 -12.57 -3.69 4.20
CA SER A 103 -12.87 -4.02 5.59
C SER A 103 -11.76 -3.53 6.51
N GLY A 104 -11.98 -3.61 7.82
CA GLY A 104 -10.96 -3.34 8.81
C GLY A 104 -11.28 -3.95 10.16
N THR A 105 -10.34 -3.84 11.09
CA THR A 105 -10.45 -4.36 12.46
C THR A 105 -10.21 -3.24 13.47
N GLY A 106 -10.66 -3.42 14.71
CA GLY A 106 -10.48 -2.44 15.77
C GLY A 106 -11.12 -1.09 15.41
N ALA A 107 -10.35 -0.01 15.47
CA ALA A 107 -10.83 1.33 15.13
C ALA A 107 -11.19 1.51 13.64
N PHE A 108 -10.81 0.56 12.78
CA PHE A 108 -11.14 0.55 11.35
C PHE A 108 -12.30 -0.40 11.00
N GLU A 109 -12.99 -0.99 11.98
CA GLU A 109 -14.21 -1.76 11.71
C GLU A 109 -15.25 -0.90 10.99
N GLY A 110 -15.75 -1.40 9.85
CA GLY A 110 -16.69 -0.66 8.99
C GLY A 110 -16.10 0.54 8.25
N ALA A 111 -14.78 0.74 8.29
CA ALA A 111 -14.13 1.85 7.59
C ALA A 111 -14.28 1.72 6.07
N THR A 112 -14.39 2.86 5.41
CA THR A 112 -14.43 2.98 3.94
C THR A 112 -13.48 4.08 3.49
N GLY A 113 -13.07 4.05 2.23
CA GLY A 113 -12.18 5.07 1.70
C GLY A 113 -11.27 4.56 0.59
N TYR A 114 -10.32 5.39 0.22
CA TYR A 114 -9.37 5.12 -0.85
C TYR A 114 -7.95 5.47 -0.44
N MET A 115 -7.01 4.74 -1.01
CA MET A 115 -5.57 4.96 -0.92
C MET A 115 -5.03 5.09 -2.33
N VAL A 116 -4.12 6.03 -2.55
CA VAL A 116 -3.47 6.25 -3.84
C VAL A 116 -1.96 6.22 -3.64
N SER A 117 -1.29 5.58 -4.59
CA SER A 117 0.15 5.36 -4.54
C SER A 117 0.82 5.83 -5.82
N ALA A 118 2.00 6.40 -5.64
CA ALA A 118 3.00 6.64 -6.68
C ALA A 118 4.32 6.07 -6.15
N PHE A 119 4.87 5.08 -6.84
CA PHE A 119 5.97 4.28 -6.34
C PHE A 119 7.05 4.04 -7.39
N THR A 120 8.24 3.69 -6.92
CA THR A 120 9.28 3.11 -7.75
C THR A 120 9.69 1.74 -7.26
N VAL A 121 10.14 0.91 -8.21
CA VAL A 121 10.78 -0.38 -7.94
C VAL A 121 12.16 -0.34 -8.59
N GLY A 122 13.20 -0.48 -7.77
CA GLY A 122 14.59 -0.43 -8.22
C GLY A 122 15.31 -1.77 -8.11
N GLU A 123 16.64 -1.70 -8.07
CA GLU A 123 17.51 -2.86 -7.87
C GLU A 123 17.10 -3.70 -6.66
N ASN A 124 17.31 -5.02 -6.75
CA ASN A 124 16.95 -5.99 -5.72
C ASN A 124 15.46 -5.95 -5.31
N ALA A 125 14.59 -5.49 -6.22
CA ALA A 125 13.16 -5.36 -6.01
C ALA A 125 12.78 -4.50 -4.79
N MET A 126 13.59 -3.46 -4.53
CA MET A 126 13.30 -2.48 -3.48
C MET A 126 12.19 -1.55 -3.94
N LEU A 127 11.12 -1.49 -3.14
CA LEU A 127 9.95 -0.65 -3.38
C LEU A 127 10.02 0.60 -2.49
N ARG A 128 9.75 1.76 -3.08
CA ARG A 128 9.50 3.02 -2.37
C ARG A 128 8.18 3.60 -2.85
N ASP A 129 7.21 3.70 -1.96
CA ASP A 129 5.84 4.09 -2.28
C ASP A 129 5.41 5.35 -1.50
N SER A 130 5.11 6.41 -2.25
CA SER A 130 4.47 7.60 -1.71
C SER A 130 2.96 7.41 -1.72
N GLN A 131 2.41 7.14 -0.53
CA GLN A 131 1.01 6.74 -0.37
C GLN A 131 0.20 7.80 0.37
N SER A 132 -0.95 8.16 -0.19
CA SER A 132 -1.94 9.06 0.40
C SER A 132 -3.25 8.33 0.65
N ALA A 133 -3.94 8.64 1.75
CA ALA A 133 -5.25 8.05 2.02
C ALA A 133 -6.28 9.04 2.55
N VAL A 134 -7.54 8.73 2.26
CA VAL A 134 -8.72 9.32 2.90
C VAL A 134 -9.60 8.18 3.38
N ILE A 135 -9.82 8.12 4.69
CA ILE A 135 -10.55 7.03 5.34
C ILE A 135 -11.67 7.63 6.20
N PHE A 136 -12.88 7.12 6.00
CA PHE A 136 -14.04 7.40 6.83
C PHE A 136 -14.25 6.24 7.81
N LEU A 137 -14.08 6.53 9.10
CA LEU A 137 -14.36 5.60 10.18
C LEU A 137 -15.87 5.58 10.46
N ALA A 138 -16.41 4.41 10.79
CA ALA A 138 -17.83 4.21 11.10
C ALA A 138 -18.32 5.16 12.21
#